data_AF-A0A2D8KS87-F1
#
_entry.id   AF-A0A2D8KS87-F1
#
_cell.length_a   1.000
_cell.length_b   1.000
_cell.length_c   1.000
_cell.angle_alpha   90.00
_cell.angle_beta   90.00
_cell.angle_gamma   90.00
#
_symmetry.space_group_name_H-M   'P 1'
#
loop_
_entity.id
_entity.type
_entity.pdbx_description
1 polymer ?
#
loop_
_entity_poly.entity_id
_entity_poly.type
_entity_poly.pdbx_seq_one_letter_code
_entity_poly.pdbx_strand_id
1 'polypeptide(L)'
;MEKRELPNSTLILVFGILSIVGCCCYGVAGLVFGIIALVMAKKAIEIYNAEPELYTGYQNVKTGRILAIIGIVLSALGIITSLISFLFFGGINAWQEVMEEMGRQYGG
;
A
#
# COMPACT_ATOMS: atom_id res chain seq x y z
N MET A 1 12.90 33.98 -11.11
CA MET A 1 11.62 33.44 -10.64
C MET A 1 11.93 32.41 -9.57
N GLU A 2 11.30 32.50 -8.39
CA GLU A 2 11.38 31.42 -7.40
C GLU A 2 10.65 30.19 -7.95
N LYS A 3 11.35 29.07 -8.06
CA LYS A 3 10.73 27.79 -8.41
C LYS A 3 9.92 27.31 -7.22
N ARG A 4 8.65 27.00 -7.45
CA ARG A 4 7.74 26.47 -6.41
C ARG A 4 7.89 24.97 -6.32
N GLU A 5 7.84 24.41 -5.12
CA GLU A 5 7.78 22.95 -5.01
C GLU A 5 6.48 22.42 -5.61
N LEU A 6 6.55 21.27 -6.28
CA LEU A 6 5.38 20.59 -6.80
C LEU A 6 4.37 20.34 -5.67
N PRO A 7 3.11 20.75 -5.84
CA PRO A 7 2.09 20.51 -4.84
C PRO A 7 1.98 19.01 -4.58
N ASN A 8 1.94 18.66 -3.30
CA ASN A 8 1.88 17.28 -2.79
C ASN A 8 3.14 16.42 -2.99
N SER A 9 4.27 16.97 -3.42
CA SER A 9 5.51 16.20 -3.66
C SER A 9 5.96 15.38 -2.43
N THR A 10 6.03 16.02 -1.27
CA THR A 10 6.39 15.37 0.00
C THR A 10 5.31 14.40 0.47
N LEU A 11 4.04 14.74 0.30
CA LEU A 11 2.91 13.85 0.68
C LEU A 11 2.91 12.57 -0.15
N ILE A 12 3.19 12.66 -1.45
CA ILE A 12 3.29 11.49 -2.35
C ILE A 12 4.44 10.58 -1.92
N LEU A 13 5.60 11.15 -1.56
CA LEU A 13 6.74 10.39 -1.06
C LEU A 13 6.39 9.65 0.24
N VAL A 14 5.79 10.37 1.20
CA VAL A 14 5.38 9.80 2.51
C VAL A 14 4.32 8.71 2.31
N PHE A 15 3.30 8.93 1.48
CA PHE A 15 2.30 7.90 1.20
C PHE A 15 2.87 6.68 0.49
N GLY A 16 3.89 6.85 -0.37
CA GLY A 16 4.63 5.74 -0.96
C GLY A 16 5.34 4.87 0.10
N ILE A 17 6.01 5.50 1.07
CA ILE A 17 6.66 4.79 2.18
C ILE A 17 5.61 4.12 3.10
N LEU A 18 4.55 4.86 3.45
CA LEU A 18 3.47 4.35 4.30
C LEU A 18 2.72 3.19 3.65
N SER A 19 2.65 3.10 2.31
CA SER A 19 2.08 1.94 1.61
C SER A 19 2.87 0.67 1.89
N ILE A 20 4.21 0.76 1.93
CA ILE A 20 5.10 -0.38 2.24
C ILE A 20 4.96 -0.77 3.72
N VAL A 21 4.98 0.19 4.64
CA VAL A 21 4.81 -0.08 6.08
C VAL A 21 3.40 -0.61 6.38
N GLY A 22 2.39 -0.04 5.72
CA GLY A 22 0.98 -0.42 5.85
C GLY A 22 0.65 -1.79 5.25
N CYS A 23 1.47 -2.31 4.33
CA CYS A 23 1.34 -3.65 3.78
C CYS A 23 1.47 -4.73 4.87
N CYS A 24 2.46 -4.62 5.75
CA CYS A 24 2.76 -5.66 6.75
C CYS A 24 1.78 -5.68 7.92
N CYS A 25 1.22 -4.52 8.31
CA CYS A 25 0.44 -4.40 9.54
C CYS A 25 -1.06 -4.15 9.31
N TYR A 26 -1.45 -3.64 8.12
CA TYR A 26 -2.84 -3.24 7.84
C TYR A 26 -3.33 -3.70 6.45
N GLY A 27 -2.59 -4.58 5.77
CA GLY A 27 -2.98 -5.27 4.53
C GLY A 27 -3.66 -4.38 3.48
N VAL A 28 -4.99 -4.32 3.55
CA VAL A 28 -5.88 -3.53 2.68
C VAL A 28 -5.62 -2.03 2.76
N ALA A 29 -5.31 -1.47 3.93
CA ALA A 29 -5.06 -0.04 4.07
C ALA A 29 -3.80 0.40 3.30
N GLY A 30 -2.75 -0.43 3.27
CA GLY A 30 -1.54 -0.17 2.48
C GLY A 30 -1.81 -0.06 0.98
N LEU A 31 -2.79 -0.82 0.50
CA LEU A 31 -3.27 -0.80 -0.89
C LEU A 31 -3.98 0.52 -1.21
N VAL A 32 -4.86 0.99 -0.31
CA VAL A 32 -5.58 2.27 -0.45
C VAL A 32 -4.59 3.44 -0.51
N PHE A 33 -3.64 3.50 0.42
CA PHE A 33 -2.61 4.56 0.42
C PHE A 33 -1.74 4.52 -0.84
N GLY A 34 -1.38 3.33 -1.33
CA GLY A 34 -0.65 3.17 -2.58
C GLY A 34 -1.41 3.70 -3.80
N ILE A 35 -2.72 3.40 -3.90
CA ILE A 35 -3.57 3.89 -4.99
C ILE A 35 -3.70 5.42 -4.96
N ILE A 36 -3.94 5.99 -3.77
CA ILE A 36 -4.05 7.45 -3.60
C ILE A 36 -2.74 8.13 -4.01
N ALA A 37 -1.59 7.61 -3.56
CA ALA A 37 -0.28 8.12 -3.94
C ALA A 37 -0.05 8.09 -5.46
N LEU A 38 -0.49 7.04 -6.16
CA LEU A 38 -0.41 6.93 -7.61
C LEU A 38 -1.25 7.98 -8.35
N VAL A 39 -2.49 8.21 -7.89
CA VAL A 39 -3.38 9.21 -8.50
C VAL A 39 -2.82 10.62 -8.29
N MET A 40 -2.34 10.93 -7.08
CA MET A 40 -1.71 12.21 -6.78
C MET A 40 -0.43 12.42 -7.58
N ALA A 41 0.41 11.38 -7.72
CA ALA A 41 1.63 11.44 -8.53
C ALA A 41 1.33 11.68 -10.01
N LYS A 42 0.28 11.07 -10.57
CA LYS A 42 -0.15 11.35 -11.94
C LYS A 42 -0.49 12.82 -12.16
N LYS A 43 -1.30 13.41 -11.27
CA LYS A 43 -1.67 14.83 -11.34
C LYS A 43 -0.44 15.75 -11.20
N ALA A 44 0.47 15.44 -10.27
CA ALA A 44 1.68 16.23 -10.07
C ALA A 44 2.63 16.17 -11.29
N ILE A 45 2.74 15.02 -11.96
CA ILE A 45 3.52 14.88 -13.20
C ILE A 45 2.88 15.70 -14.33
N GLU A 46 1.56 15.73 -14.44
CA GLU A 46 0.83 16.49 -15.46
C GLU A 46 1.06 18.01 -15.30
N ILE A 47 0.99 18.52 -14.07
CA ILE A 47 1.30 19.92 -13.73
C ILE A 47 2.77 20.24 -14.03
N TYR A 48 3.70 19.34 -13.67
CA TYR A 48 5.11 19.51 -13.99
C TYR A 48 5.38 19.58 -15.49
N ASN A 49 4.68 18.76 -16.29
CA ASN A 49 4.86 18.74 -17.74
C ASN A 49 4.28 19.98 -18.43
N ALA A 50 3.25 20.61 -17.86
CA ALA A 50 2.70 21.85 -18.39
C ALA A 50 3.69 23.02 -18.23
N GLU A 51 4.35 23.13 -17.06
CA GLU A 51 5.24 24.25 -16.75
C GLU A 51 6.50 23.81 -15.97
N PRO A 52 7.43 23.07 -16.59
CA PRO A 52 8.58 22.46 -15.88
C PRO A 52 9.57 23.49 -15.31
N GLU A 53 9.58 24.71 -15.83
CA GLU A 53 10.48 25.79 -15.38
C GLU A 53 10.06 26.40 -14.04
N LEU A 54 8.77 26.31 -13.70
CA LEU A 54 8.18 26.87 -12.48
C LEU A 54 8.29 25.94 -11.27
N TYR A 55 8.59 24.65 -11.49
CA TYR A 55 8.41 23.62 -10.47
C TYR A 55 9.70 22.86 -10.10
N THR A 56 9.89 22.60 -8.80
CA THR A 56 10.95 21.74 -8.24
C THR A 56 10.36 20.54 -7.50
N GLY A 57 11.19 19.56 -7.11
CA GLY A 57 10.74 18.40 -6.35
C GLY A 57 10.12 17.27 -7.18
N TYR A 58 10.30 17.27 -8.51
CA TYR A 58 9.81 16.21 -9.39
C TYR A 58 10.41 14.83 -9.06
N GLN A 59 11.65 14.82 -8.57
CA GLN A 59 12.32 13.60 -8.13
C GLN A 59 11.57 12.90 -6.99
N ASN A 60 11.05 13.65 -6.03
CA ASN A 60 10.27 13.11 -4.92
C ASN A 60 8.94 12.51 -5.40
N VAL A 61 8.27 13.15 -6.37
CA VAL A 61 7.05 12.61 -7.01
C VAL A 61 7.36 11.30 -7.74
N LYS A 62 8.46 11.24 -8.51
CA LYS A 62 8.90 10.02 -9.20
C LYS A 62 9.21 8.90 -8.22
N THR A 63 10.00 9.19 -7.18
CA THR A 63 10.36 8.20 -6.15
C THR A 63 9.12 7.70 -5.42
N GLY A 64 8.26 8.60 -4.94
CA GLY A 64 7.01 8.23 -4.26
C GLY A 64 6.08 7.39 -5.13
N ARG A 65 5.99 7.68 -6.44
CA ARG A 65 5.25 6.86 -7.39
C ARG A 65 5.82 5.45 -7.52
N ILE A 66 7.14 5.31 -7.60
CA ILE A 66 7.80 4.00 -7.68
C ILE A 66 7.55 3.21 -6.40
N LEU A 67 7.74 3.85 -5.23
CA LEU A 67 7.47 3.22 -3.93
C LEU A 67 6.02 2.78 -3.78
N ALA A 68 5.05 3.58 -4.23
CA ALA A 68 3.64 3.21 -4.22
C ALA A 68 3.33 1.98 -5.09
N ILE A 69 3.95 1.88 -6.28
CA ILE A 69 3.80 0.70 -7.15
C ILE A 69 4.36 -0.54 -6.46
N ILE A 70 5.56 -0.44 -5.89
CA ILE A 70 6.19 -1.55 -5.14
C ILE A 70 5.29 -1.97 -3.97
N GLY A 71 4.78 -1.01 -3.19
CA GLY A 71 3.88 -1.27 -2.07
C GLY A 71 2.60 -2.01 -2.48
N ILE A 72 1.97 -1.61 -3.59
CA ILE A 72 0.79 -2.29 -4.13
C ILE A 72 1.12 -3.72 -4.56
N VAL A 73 2.24 -3.93 -5.26
CA VAL A 73 2.66 -5.26 -5.73
C VAL A 73 2.92 -6.19 -4.55
N LEU A 74 3.63 -5.71 -3.53
CA LEU A 74 3.89 -6.47 -2.31
C LEU A 74 2.60 -6.79 -1.55
N SER A 75 1.68 -5.83 -1.43
CA SER A 75 0.39 -6.03 -0.78
C SER A 75 -0.46 -7.06 -1.54
N ALA A 76 -0.51 -6.98 -2.87
CA ALA A 76 -1.21 -7.96 -3.70
C ALA A 76 -0.64 -9.37 -3.54
N LEU A 77 0.70 -9.51 -3.55
CA LEU A 77 1.37 -10.79 -3.30
C LEU A 77 1.06 -11.32 -1.90
N GLY A 78 1.10 -10.47 -0.87
CA GLY A 78 0.77 -10.85 0.51
C GLY A 78 -0.67 -11.32 0.70
N ILE A 79 -1.62 -10.71 -0.02
CA ILE A 79 -3.02 -11.16 -0.03
C ILE A 79 -3.14 -12.52 -0.72
N ILE A 80 -2.47 -12.71 -1.86
CA ILE A 80 -2.48 -13.98 -2.60
C ILE A 80 -1.88 -15.10 -1.76
N THR A 81 -0.72 -14.89 -1.12
CA THR A 81 -0.09 -15.90 -0.27
C THR A 81 -0.94 -16.20 0.96
N SER A 82 -1.55 -15.20 1.60
CA SER A 82 -2.48 -15.41 2.71
C SER A 82 -3.70 -16.24 2.28
N LEU A 83 -4.27 -15.96 1.09
CA LEU A 83 -5.37 -16.75 0.52
C LEU A 83 -4.96 -18.20 0.26
N ILE A 84 -3.79 -18.43 -0.34
CA ILE A 84 -3.28 -19.78 -0.60
C ILE A 84 -3.05 -20.52 0.71
N SER A 85 -2.36 -19.91 1.69
CA SER A 85 -2.16 -20.51 3.00
C SER A 85 -3.49 -20.83 3.69
N PHE A 86 -4.49 -19.95 3.60
CA PHE A 86 -5.81 -20.19 4.16
C PHE A 86 -6.51 -21.40 3.52
N LEU A 87 -6.41 -21.56 2.20
CA LEU A 87 -6.97 -22.71 1.48
C LEU A 87 -6.23 -24.02 1.79
N PHE A 88 -4.90 -23.98 1.93
CA PHE A 88 -4.06 -25.16 2.19
C PHE A 88 -4.07 -25.63 3.65
N PHE A 89 -4.16 -24.72 4.63
CA PHE A 89 -4.25 -25.06 6.06
C PHE A 89 -5.65 -25.52 6.51
N GLY A 90 -6.48 -26.00 5.57
CA GLY A 90 -7.79 -26.59 5.86
C GLY A 90 -8.96 -25.60 5.96
N GLY A 91 -8.73 -24.32 5.66
CA GLY A 91 -9.77 -23.29 5.63
C GLY A 91 -10.62 -23.26 6.90
N ILE A 92 -11.88 -22.84 6.78
CA ILE A 92 -12.83 -22.73 7.91
C ILE A 92 -12.97 -24.06 8.68
N ASN A 93 -12.76 -25.21 8.04
CA ASN A 93 -12.96 -26.53 8.63
C ASN A 93 -11.90 -26.86 9.70
N ALA A 94 -10.61 -26.61 9.42
CA ALA A 94 -9.55 -26.81 10.41
C ALA A 94 -9.67 -25.83 11.59
N TRP A 95 -10.13 -24.60 11.34
CA TRP A 95 -10.44 -23.63 12.39
C TRP A 95 -11.64 -24.07 13.23
N GLN A 96 -12.67 -24.68 12.62
CA GLN A 96 -13.83 -25.23 13.35
C GLN A 96 -13.44 -26.41 14.24
N GLU A 97 -12.64 -27.35 13.75
CA GLU A 97 -12.17 -28.51 14.54
C GLU A 97 -11.35 -28.06 15.76
N VAL A 98 -10.42 -27.11 15.58
CA VAL A 98 -9.64 -26.54 16.70
C VAL A 98 -10.54 -25.79 17.69
N MET A 99 -11.59 -25.12 17.22
CA MET A 99 -12.56 -24.44 18.08
C MET A 99 -13.42 -25.42 18.89
N GLU A 100 -13.88 -26.51 18.26
CA GLU A 100 -14.63 -27.57 18.93
C GLU A 100 -13.78 -28.30 19.96
N GLU A 101 -12.52 -28.58 19.67
CA GLU A 101 -11.57 -29.18 20.61
C GLU A 101 -11.32 -28.27 21.82
N MET A 102 -11.09 -26.97 21.61
CA MET A 102 -10.95 -26.00 22.70
C MET A 102 -12.24 -25.84 23.53
N GLY A 103 -13.40 -25.85 22.89
CA GLY A 103 -14.71 -25.80 23.57
C GLY A 103 -14.94 -27.01 24.48
N ARG A 104 -14.50 -28.20 24.06
CA ARG A 104 -14.53 -29.42 24.90
C ARG A 104 -13.53 -29.37 26.05
N GLN A 105 -12.38 -28.72 25.89
CA GLN A 105 -11.35 -28.66 26.93
C GLN A 105 -11.65 -27.62 28.03
N TYR A 106 -12.31 -26.51 27.71
CA TYR A 106 -12.68 -25.45 28.65
C TYR A 106 -14.15 -25.49 29.12
N GLY A 107 -15.00 -26.29 28.48
CA GLY A 107 -16.44 -26.43 28.80
C GLY A 107 -16.79 -27.52 29.80
N GLY A 108 -15.83 -27.97 30.62
CA GLY A 108 -16.03 -28.91 31.74
C GLY A 108 -16.11 -28.21 33.08
#